data_AF-A0A9X9BEA1-F1
#
_entry.id   AF-A0A9X9BEA1-F1
#
_cell.length_a   1.000
_cell.length_b   1.000
_cell.length_c   1.000
_cell.angle_alpha   90.00
_cell.angle_beta   90.00
_cell.angle_gamma   90.00
#
_symmetry.space_group_name_H-M   'P 1'
#
loop_
_entity.id
_entity.type
_entity.pdbx_description
1 polymer ?
#
loop_
_entity_poly.entity_id
_entity_poly.type
_entity_poly.pdbx_seq_one_letter_code
_entity_poly.pdbx_strand_id
1 'polypeptide(L)'
;MTKRTRQIANLLLAATAAAMLTACAGGKEFQGTPQEGASRTGVFPTFGHMPKAATTQITAEEKQQLTTKLDADRTRLAASRTGGAGFTPAEAAALRKQAQQDTDATLKQIESGEE
;
A
#
# COMPACT_ATOMS: atom_id res chain seq x y z
N MET A 1 -16.81 -39.71 1.65
CA MET A 1 -16.90 -38.64 0.63
C MET A 1 -16.99 -39.27 -0.75
N THR A 2 -18.07 -39.03 -1.49
CA THR A 2 -18.33 -39.64 -2.79
C THR A 2 -17.50 -38.97 -3.90
N LYS A 3 -17.16 -39.72 -4.96
CA LYS A 3 -16.33 -39.25 -6.08
C LYS A 3 -16.81 -37.93 -6.71
N ARG A 4 -18.12 -37.67 -6.65
CA ARG A 4 -18.79 -36.46 -7.15
C ARG A 4 -18.48 -35.20 -6.32
N THR A 5 -18.32 -35.31 -5.00
CA THR A 5 -18.00 -34.14 -4.15
C THR A 5 -16.58 -33.64 -4.39
N ARG A 6 -15.65 -34.54 -4.70
CA ARG A 6 -14.27 -34.18 -5.07
C ARG A 6 -14.17 -33.49 -6.43
N GLN A 7 -14.99 -33.90 -7.40
CA GLN A 7 -15.03 -33.25 -8.72
C GLN A 7 -15.59 -31.82 -8.66
N ILE A 8 -16.63 -31.60 -7.86
CA ILE A 8 -17.21 -30.26 -7.67
C ILE A 8 -16.22 -29.34 -6.95
N ALA A 9 -15.53 -29.83 -5.91
CA ALA A 9 -14.51 -29.06 -5.21
C ALA A 9 -13.36 -28.64 -6.13
N ASN A 10 -12.89 -29.55 -6.99
CA ASN A 10 -11.82 -29.24 -7.96
C ASN A 10 -12.26 -28.22 -9.02
N LEU A 11 -13.52 -28.30 -9.47
CA LEU A 11 -14.10 -27.33 -10.41
C LEU A 11 -14.22 -25.93 -9.80
N LEU A 12 -14.69 -25.84 -8.55
CA LEU A 12 -14.77 -24.57 -7.83
C LEU A 12 -13.38 -23.99 -7.59
N LEU A 13 -12.41 -24.81 -7.20
CA LEU A 13 -11.04 -24.35 -6.98
C LEU A 13 -10.41 -23.81 -8.28
N ALA A 14 -10.61 -24.50 -9.41
CA ALA A 14 -10.13 -24.06 -10.71
C ALA A 14 -10.79 -22.75 -11.18
N ALA A 15 -12.10 -22.60 -10.97
CA ALA A 15 -12.82 -21.38 -11.31
C ALA A 15 -12.34 -20.17 -10.47
N THR A 16 -12.06 -20.40 -9.19
CA THR A 16 -11.56 -19.35 -8.29
C THR A 16 -10.14 -18.92 -8.67
N ALA A 17 -9.27 -19.88 -9.03
CA ALA A 17 -7.92 -19.58 -9.50
C ALA A 17 -7.91 -18.79 -10.83
N ALA A 18 -8.80 -19.13 -11.77
CA ALA A 18 -8.93 -18.41 -13.04
C ALA A 18 -9.40 -16.95 -12.84
N ALA A 19 -10.33 -16.71 -11.92
CA ALA A 19 -10.82 -15.37 -11.61
C ALA A 19 -9.74 -14.47 -10.96
N MET A 20 -8.89 -15.05 -10.10
CA MET A 20 -7.78 -14.33 -9.45
C MET A 20 -6.72 -13.89 -10.47
N LEU A 21 -6.43 -14.70 -11.50
CA LEU A 21 -5.41 -14.38 -12.50
C LEU A 21 -5.81 -13.21 -13.42
N THR A 22 -7.11 -13.03 -13.68
CA THR A 22 -7.60 -11.91 -14.50
C THR A 22 -7.61 -10.55 -13.77
N ALA A 23 -7.44 -10.54 -12.45
CA ALA A 23 -7.49 -9.31 -11.64
C ALA A 23 -6.19 -8.48 -11.65
N CYS A 24 -5.08 -9.02 -12.16
CA CYS A 24 -3.76 -8.36 -12.04
C CYS A 24 -3.35 -7.48 -13.23
N ALA A 25 -4.09 -7.41 -14.34
CA ALA A 25 -3.62 -6.64 -15.52
C ALA A 25 -4.71 -6.05 -16.43
N GLY A 26 -5.99 -6.09 -16.03
CA GLY A 26 -7.11 -5.66 -16.89
C GLY A 26 -7.66 -4.25 -16.64
N GLY A 27 -7.17 -3.57 -15.60
CA GLY A 27 -7.66 -2.25 -15.21
C GLY A 27 -7.46 -1.19 -16.29
N LYS A 28 -8.39 -0.23 -16.40
CA LYS A 28 -8.27 0.91 -17.33
C LYS A 28 -7.01 1.73 -17.06
N GLU A 29 -6.54 1.72 -15.81
CA GLU A 29 -5.29 2.31 -15.35
C GLU A 29 -4.04 1.70 -16.00
N PHE A 30 -4.12 0.50 -16.57
CA PHE A 30 -3.04 -0.16 -17.32
C PHE A 30 -3.28 -0.16 -18.84
N GLN A 31 -4.41 0.35 -19.29
CA GLN A 31 -4.66 0.62 -20.70
C GLN A 31 -3.93 1.92 -21.05
N GLY A 32 -2.68 1.79 -21.50
CA GLY A 32 -1.90 2.91 -22.01
C GLY A 32 -2.70 3.71 -23.04
N THR A 33 -2.47 5.02 -23.10
CA THR A 33 -3.11 5.87 -24.10
C THR A 33 -2.78 5.38 -25.50
N PRO A 34 -3.76 5.27 -26.42
CA PRO A 34 -3.48 4.90 -27.82
C PRO A 34 -2.42 5.82 -28.40
N GLN A 35 -1.27 5.26 -28.79
CA GLN A 35 -0.18 6.01 -29.41
C GLN A 35 -0.30 5.93 -30.92
N GLU A 36 -0.35 7.09 -31.59
CA GLU A 36 -0.34 7.15 -33.05
C GLU A 36 0.90 6.45 -33.62
N GLY A 37 0.70 5.59 -34.61
CA GLY A 37 1.74 4.80 -35.25
C GLY A 37 2.23 3.55 -34.50
N ALA A 38 1.66 3.22 -33.33
CA ALA A 38 1.98 1.98 -32.62
C ALA A 38 1.33 0.72 -33.24
N SER A 39 0.21 0.90 -33.95
CA SER A 39 -0.42 -0.15 -34.76
C SER A 39 -0.18 0.18 -36.23
N ARG A 40 -0.01 -0.83 -37.08
CA ARG A 40 0.41 -0.76 -38.51
C ARG A 40 -0.59 0.00 -39.40
N THR A 41 -0.86 1.26 -39.09
CA THR A 41 -1.86 2.15 -39.71
C THR A 41 -1.25 3.01 -40.82
N GLY A 42 0.06 2.92 -41.06
CA GLY A 42 0.77 3.76 -42.04
C GLY A 42 1.12 5.16 -41.52
N VAL A 43 0.82 5.47 -40.26
CA VAL A 43 1.21 6.72 -39.58
C VAL A 43 2.45 6.43 -38.73
N PHE A 44 3.46 7.31 -38.76
CA PHE A 44 4.65 7.18 -37.93
C PHE A 44 4.44 7.83 -36.56
N PRO A 45 5.01 7.27 -35.48
CA PRO A 45 4.95 7.91 -34.17
C PRO A 45 5.72 9.24 -34.17
N THR A 46 5.06 10.31 -33.73
CA THR A 46 5.66 11.64 -33.64
C THR A 46 6.31 11.84 -32.27
N PHE A 47 7.64 11.92 -32.23
CA PHE A 47 8.41 12.15 -30.99
C PHE A 47 8.53 13.64 -30.60
N GLY A 48 7.96 14.55 -31.38
CA GLY A 48 7.97 16.00 -31.10
C GLY A 48 6.99 16.46 -30.03
N HIS A 49 6.06 15.59 -29.61
CA HIS A 49 5.15 15.90 -28.51
C HIS A 49 5.86 15.65 -27.19
N MET A 50 6.26 16.74 -26.54
CA MET A 50 6.74 16.68 -25.16
C MET A 50 5.67 16.00 -24.29
N PRO A 51 6.02 14.96 -23.51
CA PRO A 51 5.04 14.31 -22.65
C PRO A 51 4.48 15.35 -21.68
N LYS A 52 3.17 15.59 -21.75
CA LYS A 52 2.50 16.38 -20.71
C LYS A 52 2.67 15.61 -19.41
N ALA A 53 3.16 16.27 -18.37
CA ALA A 53 3.25 15.67 -17.05
C ALA A 53 1.87 15.09 -16.68
N ALA A 54 1.83 13.79 -16.39
CA ALA A 54 0.58 13.07 -16.07
C ALA A 54 -0.02 13.50 -14.72
N THR A 55 0.68 14.35 -13.98
CA THR A 55 0.26 14.86 -12.67
C THR A 55 -0.35 16.25 -12.83
N THR A 56 -1.57 16.44 -12.31
CA THR A 56 -2.17 17.76 -12.13
C THR A 56 -1.20 18.64 -11.35
N GLN A 57 -0.70 19.71 -11.97
CA GLN A 57 0.19 20.63 -11.30
C GLN A 57 -0.62 21.48 -10.32
N ILE A 58 -0.19 21.51 -9.06
CA ILE A 58 -0.78 22.33 -8.01
C ILE A 58 -0.55 23.80 -8.38
N THR A 59 -1.62 24.60 -8.43
CA THR A 59 -1.48 26.04 -8.72
C THR A 59 -0.79 26.77 -7.55
N ALA A 60 -0.33 28.00 -7.79
CA ALA A 60 0.30 28.80 -6.73
C ALA A 60 -0.65 29.04 -5.55
N GLU A 61 -1.93 29.24 -5.84
CA GLU A 61 -3.01 29.45 -4.88
C GLU A 61 -3.27 28.17 -4.08
N GLU A 62 -3.35 27.01 -4.76
CA GLU A 62 -3.53 25.71 -4.10
C GLU A 62 -2.35 25.37 -3.20
N LYS A 63 -1.11 25.67 -3.64
CA LYS A 63 0.09 25.51 -2.83
C LYS A 63 0.03 26.35 -1.56
N GLN A 64 -0.41 27.60 -1.65
CA GLN A 64 -0.53 28.48 -0.49
C GLN A 64 -1.58 27.95 0.49
N GLN A 65 -2.74 27.51 0.00
CA GLN A 65 -3.77 26.89 0.84
C GLN A 65 -3.28 25.61 1.54
N LEU A 66 -2.56 24.74 0.82
CA LEU A 66 -1.98 23.52 1.39
C LEU A 66 -0.94 23.84 2.47
N THR A 67 -0.12 24.85 2.23
CA THR A 67 0.90 25.30 3.19
C THR A 67 0.24 25.83 4.46
N THR A 68 -0.77 26.69 4.33
CA THR A 68 -1.52 27.22 5.48
C THR A 68 -2.22 26.12 6.28
N LYS A 69 -2.81 25.12 5.60
CA LYS A 69 -3.41 23.96 6.28
C LYS A 69 -2.36 23.17 7.07
N LEU A 70 -1.20 22.94 6.47
CA LEU A 70 -0.11 22.19 7.11
C LEU A 70 0.46 22.93 8.33
N ASP A 71 0.59 24.25 8.26
CA ASP A 71 1.04 25.08 9.38
C ASP A 71 0.01 25.09 10.54
N ALA A 72 -1.28 25.15 10.22
CA ALA A 72 -2.35 25.04 11.21
C ALA A 72 -2.36 23.66 11.89
N ASP A 73 -2.18 22.59 11.12
CA ASP A 73 -2.11 21.22 11.64
C ASP A 73 -0.86 21.02 12.52
N ARG A 74 0.28 21.56 12.11
CA ARG A 74 1.51 21.56 12.92
C ARG A 74 1.29 22.27 14.25
N THR A 75 0.62 23.42 14.25
CA THR A 75 0.32 24.19 15.46
C THR A 75 -0.65 23.43 16.37
N ARG A 76 -1.70 22.83 15.80
CA ARG A 76 -2.64 21.96 16.54
C ARG A 76 -1.94 20.74 17.14
N LEU A 77 -1.01 20.13 16.42
CA LEU A 77 -0.23 19.00 16.91
C LEU A 77 0.75 19.41 18.01
N ALA A 78 1.40 20.57 17.87
CA ALA A 78 2.28 21.10 18.92
C ALA A 78 1.51 21.41 20.21
N ALA A 79 0.31 21.99 20.11
CA ALA A 79 -0.58 22.24 21.25
C ALA A 79 -1.13 20.96 21.90
N SER A 80 -1.19 19.84 21.18
CA SER A 80 -1.55 18.54 21.76
C SER A 80 -0.35 17.80 22.36
N ARG A 81 0.88 18.08 21.92
CA ARG A 81 2.11 17.55 22.55
C ARG A 81 2.38 18.10 23.94
N THR A 82 1.78 19.21 24.34
CA THR A 82 1.91 19.76 25.70
C THR A 82 1.03 19.03 26.74
N GLY A 83 0.18 18.08 26.33
CA GLY A 83 -0.72 17.34 27.23
C GLY A 83 -0.56 15.82 27.22
N GLY A 84 0.18 15.25 26.27
CA GLY A 84 0.52 13.83 26.29
C GLY A 84 1.87 13.65 26.95
N ALA A 85 1.90 13.21 28.20
CA ALA A 85 3.12 12.68 28.78
C ALA A 85 3.61 11.56 27.85
N GLY A 86 4.66 11.83 27.08
CA GLY A 86 5.45 10.75 26.53
C GLY A 86 5.89 9.85 27.68
N PHE A 87 6.16 8.57 27.42
CA PHE A 87 6.58 7.63 28.44
C PHE A 87 7.63 8.29 29.34
N THR A 88 7.36 8.30 30.65
CA THR A 88 8.37 8.69 31.62
C THR A 88 9.60 7.81 31.39
N PRO A 89 10.82 8.27 31.72
CA PRO A 89 12.01 7.44 31.57
C PRO A 89 11.88 6.07 32.24
N ALA A 90 11.13 5.99 33.34
CA ALA A 90 10.79 4.75 34.04
C ALA A 90 9.84 3.84 33.24
N GLU A 91 8.76 4.37 32.67
CA GLU A 91 7.85 3.59 31.81
C GLU A 91 8.55 3.12 30.54
N ALA A 92 9.41 3.96 29.93
CA ALA A 92 10.19 3.56 28.78
C ALA A 92 11.20 2.45 29.12
N ALA A 93 11.76 2.43 30.33
CA ALA A 93 12.63 1.35 30.80
C ALA A 93 11.82 0.06 31.05
N ALA A 94 10.64 0.17 31.66
CA ALA A 94 9.74 -0.96 31.88
C ALA A 94 9.29 -1.60 30.56
N LEU A 95 8.93 -0.79 29.56
CA LEU A 95 8.49 -1.27 28.25
C LEU A 95 9.62 -2.02 27.51
N ARG A 96 10.87 -1.51 27.59
CA ARG A 96 12.03 -2.21 27.02
C ARG A 96 12.30 -3.54 27.72
N LYS A 97 12.14 -3.60 29.05
CA LYS A 97 12.31 -4.83 29.82
C LYS A 97 11.24 -5.87 29.45
N GLN A 98 9.99 -5.43 29.29
CA GLN A 98 8.91 -6.31 28.85
C GLN A 98 9.20 -6.89 27.45
N ALA A 99 9.60 -6.03 26.50
CA ALA A 99 9.94 -6.48 25.15
C ALA A 99 11.09 -7.50 25.13
N GLN A 100 12.09 -7.35 26.01
CA GLN A 100 13.17 -8.33 26.17
C GLN A 100 12.64 -9.66 26.70
N GLN A 101 11.79 -9.64 27.73
CA GLN A 101 11.20 -10.86 28.30
C GLN A 101 10.31 -11.60 27.30
N ASP A 102 9.52 -10.89 26.51
CA ASP A 102 8.67 -11.47 25.48
C ASP A 102 9.51 -12.09 24.35
N THR A 103 10.62 -11.45 24.00
CA THR A 103 11.59 -11.99 23.02
C THR A 103 12.22 -13.28 23.55
N ASP A 104 12.69 -13.28 24.80
CA ASP A 104 13.32 -14.46 25.41
C ASP A 104 12.33 -15.62 25.57
N ALA A 105 11.08 -15.33 25.92
CA ALA A 105 10.01 -16.33 26.01
C ALA A 105 9.70 -16.93 24.64
N THR A 106 9.64 -16.08 23.60
CA THR A 106 9.42 -16.52 22.21
C THR A 106 10.59 -17.38 21.72
N LEU A 107 11.83 -16.98 21.99
CA LEU A 107 13.02 -17.77 21.64
C LEU A 107 12.98 -19.15 22.31
N LYS A 108 12.61 -19.22 23.60
CA LYS A 108 12.46 -20.50 24.30
C LYS A 108 11.37 -21.38 23.70
N GLN A 109 10.25 -20.81 23.28
CA GLN A 109 9.18 -21.57 22.62
C GLN A 109 9.63 -22.13 21.26
N ILE A 110 10.39 -21.34 20.48
CA ILE A 110 10.99 -21.80 19.23
C ILE A 110 11.99 -22.94 19.50
N GLU A 111 12.83 -22.81 20.53
CA GLU A 111 13.82 -23.83 20.91
C GLU A 111 13.20 -25.10 21.49
N SER A 112 12.04 -25.02 22.15
CA SER A 112 11.30 -26.18 22.67
C SER A 112 10.50 -26.93 21.59
N GLY A 113 10.34 -26.36 20.40
CA GLY A 113 9.62 -26.97 19.28
C GLY A 113 8.11 -27.10 19.51
N GLU A 114 7.54 -26.30 20.42
CA GLU A 114 6.10 -26.25 20.66
C GLU A 114 5.43 -25.24 19.70
N GLU A 115 4.98 -25.76 18.55
CA GLU A 115 3.95 -25.14 17.69
C GLU A 115 2.54 -25.63 18.05
#